data_AF-A0A962I9Y3-F1
#
_entry.id   AF-A0A962I9Y3-F1
#
_cell.length_a   1.000
_cell.length_b   1.000
_cell.length_c   1.000
_cell.angle_alpha   90.00
_cell.angle_beta   90.00
_cell.angle_gamma   90.00
#
_symmetry.space_group_name_H-M   'P 1'
#
loop_
_entity.id
_entity.type
_entity.pdbx_description
1 polymer ?
#
loop_
_entity_poly.entity_id
_entity_poly.type
_entity_poly.pdbx_seq_one_letter_code
_entity_poly.pdbx_strand_id
1 'polypeptide(L)' 'DRYFGITAVYSLENVRYPQADGTVCGLRPEPGAAGKLGCDAGLGAAMMVTATFGMVAAQLAVERLLRPI' A
#
# COMPACT_ATOMS: atom_id res chain seq x y z
N ASP A 1 23.10 3.34 3.11
CA ASP A 1 21.69 3.77 2.93
C ASP A 1 21.56 5.25 2.61
N ARG A 2 20.74 5.59 1.62
CA ARG A 2 20.31 6.98 1.38
C ARG A 2 18.99 7.19 2.12
N TYR A 3 19.00 8.04 3.14
CA TYR A 3 17.79 8.48 3.81
C TYR A 3 17.11 9.57 2.98
N PHE A 4 15.85 9.36 2.60
CA PHE A 4 15.12 10.29 1.74
C PHE A 4 14.45 11.44 2.50
N GLY A 5 14.41 11.43 3.84
CA GLY A 5 13.80 12.50 4.62
C GLY A 5 12.27 12.57 4.55
N ILE A 6 11.62 11.60 3.90
CA ILE A 6 10.16 11.54 3.72
C ILE A 6 9.63 10.40 4.58
N THR A 7 8.75 10.73 5.53
CA THR A 7 8.02 9.74 6.32
C THR A 7 6.93 9.09 5.46
N ALA A 8 6.87 7.77 5.45
CA ALA A 8 5.85 7.01 4.73
C ALA A 8 5.18 5.98 5.65
N VAL A 9 3.86 5.85 5.52
CA VAL A 9 3.09 4.76 6.13
C VAL A 9 3.08 3.59 5.17
N TYR A 10 3.54 2.43 5.61
CA TYR A 10 3.63 1.21 4.80
C TYR A 10 3.35 -0.03 5.66
N SER A 11 3.02 -1.14 5.00
CA SER A 11 2.92 -2.45 5.63
C SER A 11 4.11 -3.31 5.24
N LEU A 12 4.54 -4.17 6.16
CA LEU A 12 5.52 -5.22 5.93
C LEU A 12 4.91 -6.46 5.25
N GLU A 13 3.59 -6.49 5.12
CA GLU A 13 2.89 -7.58 4.43
C GLU A 13 3.24 -7.61 2.94
N ASN A 14 3.63 -8.78 2.43
CA ASN A 14 3.84 -8.99 1.01
C ASN A 14 2.53 -8.85 0.22
N VAL A 15 2.61 -8.17 -0.92
CA VAL A 15 1.49 -7.96 -1.84
C VAL A 15 0.90 -9.30 -2.30
N ARG A 16 -0.43 -9.40 -2.26
CA ARG A 16 -1.19 -10.54 -2.79
C ARG A 16 -1.69 -10.20 -4.20
N TYR A 17 -1.28 -11.01 -5.17
CA TYR A 17 -1.62 -10.85 -6.58
C TYR A 17 -2.81 -11.76 -6.95
N PRO A 18 -3.81 -11.24 -7.68
CA PRO A 18 -4.91 -12.05 -8.18
C PRO A 18 -4.43 -12.99 -9.29
N GLN A 19 -4.98 -14.20 -9.30
CA GLN A 19 -4.68 -15.25 -10.27
C GLN A 19 -5.88 -15.45 -11.22
N ALA A 20 -5.63 -16.04 -12.40
CA ALA A 20 -6.68 -16.32 -13.38
C ALA A 20 -7.73 -17.34 -12.89
N ASP A 21 -7.39 -18.16 -11.90
CA ASP A 21 -8.28 -19.14 -11.26
C ASP A 21 -9.15 -18.53 -10.14
N GLY A 22 -9.06 -17.22 -9.90
CA GLY A 22 -9.80 -16.51 -8.85
C GLY A 22 -9.16 -16.56 -7.46
N THR A 23 -8.02 -17.25 -7.31
CA THR A 23 -7.25 -17.26 -6.06
C THR A 23 -6.30 -16.07 -5.97
N VAL A 24 -5.56 -15.96 -4.85
CA VAL A 24 -4.50 -14.97 -4.66
C VAL A 24 -3.19 -15.64 -4.29
N CYS A 25 -2.07 -15.12 -4.79
CA CYS A 25 -0.73 -15.64 -4.46
C CYS A 25 0.27 -14.51 -4.14
N GLY A 26 1.45 -14.86 -3.60
CA GLY A 26 2.51 -13.88 -3.29
C GLY A 26 3.52 -13.66 -4.43
N LEU A 27 3.37 -14.40 -5.54
CA LEU A 27 4.26 -14.32 -6.68
C LEU A 27 3.76 -13.26 -7.65
N ARG A 28 4.63 -12.30 -7.98
CA ARG A 28 4.30 -11.27 -8.95
C ARG A 28 4.16 -11.90 -10.33
N PRO A 29 3.05 -11.66 -11.05
CA PRO A 29 2.90 -12.08 -12.44
C PRO A 29 3.93 -11.40 -13.35
N GLU A 30 4.20 -12.01 -14.51
CA GLU A 30 5.13 -11.49 -15.51
C GLU A 30 4.85 -10.00 -15.83
N PRO A 31 5.90 -9.18 -16.02
CA PRO A 31 5.76 -7.74 -16.26
C PRO A 31 4.94 -7.48 -17.52
N GLY A 32 3.76 -6.88 -17.35
CA GLY A 32 2.79 -6.60 -18.42
C GLY A 32 1.35 -6.93 -18.05
N ALA A 33 1.12 -7.84 -17.09
CA ALA A 33 -0.22 -8.22 -16.63
C ALA A 33 -0.71 -7.42 -15.40
N ALA A 34 0.20 -6.90 -14.57
CA ALA A 34 -0.12 -6.20 -13.32
C ALA A 34 0.20 -4.70 -13.46
N GLY A 35 -0.80 -3.88 -13.79
CA GLY A 35 -0.51 -2.46 -14.04
C GLY A 35 -1.69 -1.50 -14.09
N LYS A 36 -2.93 -1.95 -13.92
CA LYS A 36 -4.10 -1.05 -13.96
C LYS A 36 -4.83 -1.10 -12.64
N LEU A 37 -5.22 0.02 -12.07
CA LEU A 37 -6.07 0.10 -10.87
C LEU A 37 -7.55 -0.27 -11.15
N GLY A 38 -7.80 -1.14 -12.13
CA GLY A 38 -9.13 -1.62 -12.48
C GLY A 38 -9.38 -3.02 -11.92
N CYS A 39 -10.64 -3.37 -11.67
CA CYS A 39 -11.03 -4.72 -11.25
C CYS A 39 -10.65 -5.83 -12.25
N ASP A 40 -10.25 -5.46 -13.46
CA ASP A 40 -9.84 -6.34 -14.55
C ASP A 40 -8.35 -6.72 -14.53
N ALA A 41 -7.47 -5.89 -13.95
CA ALA A 41 -6.01 -6.11 -13.97
C ALA A 41 -5.23 -5.47 -12.81
N GLY A 42 -5.91 -5.15 -11.70
CA GLY A 42 -5.37 -4.41 -10.56
C GLY A 42 -5.25 -5.19 -9.26
N LEU A 43 -4.52 -4.59 -8.31
CA LEU A 43 -4.51 -5.08 -6.94
C LEU A 43 -5.86 -4.80 -6.28
N GLY A 44 -6.39 -5.81 -5.60
CA GLY A 44 -7.56 -5.63 -4.74
C GLY A 44 -7.25 -4.71 -3.55
N ALA A 45 -8.28 -4.07 -3.02
CA ALA A 45 -8.18 -3.23 -1.83
C ALA A 45 -9.30 -3.55 -0.83
N ALA A 46 -8.97 -3.46 0.46
CA ALA A 46 -9.93 -3.58 1.55
C ALA A 46 -10.02 -2.24 2.29
N MET A 47 -11.25 -1.82 2.60
CA MET A 47 -11.52 -0.56 3.30
C MET A 47 -10.81 -0.49 4.65
N MET A 48 -10.81 -1.58 5.42
CA MET A 48 -10.15 -1.64 6.72
C MET A 48 -8.66 -1.33 6.64
N VAL A 49 -7.99 -1.80 5.57
CA VAL A 49 -6.54 -1.56 5.37
C VAL A 49 -6.32 -0.12 4.93
N THR A 50 -6.97 0.30 3.84
CA THR A 50 -6.76 1.63 3.25
C THR A 50 -7.16 2.77 4.20
N ALA A 51 -8.25 2.63 4.93
CA ALA A 51 -8.67 3.59 5.95
C ALA A 51 -7.65 3.68 7.09
N THR A 52 -7.15 2.55 7.59
CA THR A 52 -6.14 2.54 8.67
C THR A 52 -4.86 3.25 8.24
N PHE A 53 -4.40 3.02 7.01
CA PHE A 53 -3.23 3.73 6.47
C PHE A 53 -3.43 5.25 6.46
N GLY A 54 -4.61 5.71 6.02
CA GLY A 54 -4.95 7.14 6.04
C GLY A 54 -5.01 7.73 7.44
N MET A 55 -5.61 7.00 8.39
CA MET A 55 -5.70 7.44 9.80
C MET A 55 -4.33 7.52 10.46
N VAL A 56 -3.43 6.56 10.21
CA VAL A 56 -2.04 6.60 10.71
C VAL A 56 -1.28 7.76 10.08
N ALA A 57 -1.46 8.00 8.77
CA ALA A 57 -0.82 9.14 8.11
C ALA A 57 -1.28 10.48 8.70
N ALA A 58 -2.58 10.62 9.01
CA ALA A 58 -3.13 11.81 9.66
C ALA A 58 -2.54 12.02 11.06
N GLN A 59 -2.42 10.97 11.86
CA GLN A 59 -1.76 11.04 13.18
C GLN A 59 -0.33 11.56 13.06
N LEU A 60 0.47 11.00 12.14
CA LEU A 60 1.86 11.41 11.94
C LEU A 60 1.97 12.87 11.48
N ALA A 61 1.04 13.33 10.65
CA ALA A 61 0.98 14.72 10.22
C ALA A 61 0.70 15.66 11.41
N VAL A 62 -0.27 15.32 12.25
CA VAL A 62 -0.59 16.09 13.47
C VAL A 62 0.60 16.11 14.43
N GLU A 63 1.26 14.99 14.67
CA GLU A 63 2.47 14.92 15.51
C GLU A 63 3.62 15.77 14.93
N ARG A 64 3.75 15.82 13.61
CA ARG A 64 4.74 16.67 12.93
C ARG A 64 4.45 18.16 13.17
N LEU A 65 3.20 18.57 13.12
CA LEU A 65 2.76 19.96 13.33
C LEU A 65 2.88 20.41 14.79
N LEU A 66 2.66 19.50 15.74
CA LEU A 66 2.70 19.81 17.18
C LEU A 66 4.11 19.75 17.80
N ARG A 67 5.12 19.29 17.05
CA ARG A 67 6.49 19.26 17.56
C ARG A 67 6.96 20.68 17.88
N PRO A 68 7.40 20.96 19.11
CA PRO A 68 7.96 22.27 19.45
C PRO A 68 9.20 22.54 18.60
N ILE A 69 9.38 23.82 18.27
CA ILE A 69 10.50 24.34 17.50
C ILE A 69 11.78 24.26 18.33
#